data_AF-A0A1V2QIB0-F1
#
_entry.id   AF-A0A1V2QIB0-F1
#
_cell.length_a   1.000
_cell.length_b   1.000
_cell.length_c   1.000
_cell.angle_alpha   90.00
_cell.angle_beta   90.00
_cell.angle_gamma   90.00
#
_symmetry.space_group_name_H-M   'P 1'
#
loop_
_entity.id
_entity.type
_entity.pdbx_description
1 polymer ?
#
loop_
_entity_poly.entity_id
_entity_poly.type
_entity_poly.pdbx_seq_one_letter_code
_entity_poly.pdbx_strand_id
1 'polypeptide(L)'
;MTATEHPSLWGEQTGQVTVDVTAYATPEDLTRLLLAANPATGAGVGRAWLLRAGVEDDLPTLAVGMRGEVGALEWIDHAGGGRFVPVDGLNPDWAEYFLWGGIDQGMPPRAELPVQRVLEAVSEFVRTGRRPTSVDWVPETA
;
A
#
# COMPACT_ATOMS: atom_id res chain seq x y z
N MET A 1 10.43 -20.05 25.73
CA MET A 1 9.95 -18.65 25.72
C MET A 1 11.07 -17.78 25.20
N THR A 2 11.24 -17.75 23.88
CA THR A 2 12.08 -16.78 23.20
C THR A 2 11.17 -15.66 22.76
N ALA A 3 11.50 -14.44 23.16
CA ALA A 3 10.81 -13.23 22.76
C ALA A 3 10.72 -13.21 21.24
N THR A 4 9.50 -13.19 20.71
CA THR A 4 9.25 -12.76 19.34
C THR A 4 9.67 -11.30 19.30
N GLU A 5 10.89 -11.04 18.84
CA GLU A 5 11.29 -9.71 18.43
C GLU A 5 10.25 -9.26 17.40
N HIS A 6 9.35 -8.37 17.83
CA HIS A 6 8.46 -7.69 16.91
C HIS A 6 9.38 -7.01 15.89
N PRO A 7 9.28 -7.30 14.59
CA PRO A 7 10.00 -6.56 13.58
C PRO A 7 9.54 -5.12 13.70
N SER A 8 10.35 -4.34 14.43
CA SER A 8 10.25 -2.91 14.60
C SER A 8 10.07 -2.31 13.21
N LEU A 9 8.91 -1.71 13.01
CA LEU A 9 8.56 -0.73 11.97
C LEU A 9 9.78 -0.29 11.14
N TRP A 10 10.19 -1.08 10.15
CA TRP A 10 11.49 -0.90 9.49
C TRP A 10 11.61 0.42 8.72
N GLY A 11 10.48 1.05 8.37
CA GLY A 11 10.44 2.41 7.83
C GLY A 11 11.07 3.46 8.77
N GLU A 12 11.03 3.24 10.09
CA GLU A 12 11.67 4.12 11.08
C GLU A 12 13.20 4.11 11.02
N GLN A 13 13.81 2.97 10.68
CA GLN A 13 15.26 2.81 10.77
C GLN A 13 16.01 3.02 9.44
N THR A 14 15.37 2.78 8.29
CA THR A 14 16.08 2.84 7.00
C THR A 14 15.85 4.14 6.21
N GLY A 15 14.81 4.92 6.56
CA GLY A 15 14.37 6.04 5.72
C GLY A 15 13.91 5.60 4.32
N GLN A 16 13.76 4.28 4.09
CA GLN A 16 13.26 3.77 2.82
C GLN A 16 11.74 3.89 2.77
N VAL A 17 11.30 4.54 1.70
CA VAL A 17 9.89 4.76 1.35
C VAL A 17 9.25 3.50 0.75
N THR A 18 10.09 2.58 0.25
CA THR A 18 9.68 1.36 -0.45
C THR A 18 9.96 0.12 0.39
N VAL A 19 9.02 -0.81 0.38
CA VAL A 19 9.03 -2.09 1.08
C VAL A 19 9.14 -3.20 0.04
N ASP A 20 10.22 -3.98 0.09
CA ASP A 20 10.33 -5.23 -0.68
C ASP A 20 9.54 -6.33 0.02
N VAL A 21 8.45 -6.79 -0.61
CA VAL A 21 7.55 -7.79 -0.04
C VAL A 21 8.15 -9.20 -0.06
N THR A 22 9.20 -9.45 -0.85
CA THR A 22 9.88 -10.76 -0.89
C THR A 22 10.69 -11.05 0.38
N ALA A 23 11.01 -10.00 1.16
CA ALA A 23 11.63 -10.13 2.47
C ALA A 23 10.66 -10.65 3.55
N TYR A 24 9.37 -10.78 3.26
CA TYR A 24 8.36 -11.25 4.20
C TYR A 24 8.10 -12.74 4.04
N ALA A 25 8.02 -13.44 5.16
CA ALA A 25 7.75 -14.89 5.16
C ALA A 25 6.33 -15.20 4.69
N THR A 26 5.35 -14.34 5.01
CA THR A 26 3.94 -14.54 4.66
C THR A 26 3.17 -13.23 4.41
N PRO A 27 2.08 -13.27 3.62
CA PRO A 27 1.13 -12.15 3.48
C PRO A 27 0.54 -11.66 4.81
N GLU A 28 0.35 -12.57 5.77
CA GLU A 28 -0.20 -12.29 7.10
C GLU A 28 0.72 -11.39 7.94
N ASP A 29 2.04 -11.51 7.75
CA ASP A 29 3.01 -10.67 8.46
C ASP A 29 2.91 -9.21 8.01
N LEU A 30 2.89 -8.98 6.69
CA LEU A 30 2.77 -7.62 6.15
C LEU A 30 1.41 -6.99 6.49
N THR A 31 0.31 -7.72 6.33
CA THR A 31 -1.03 -7.19 6.64
C THR A 31 -1.20 -6.86 8.12
N ARG A 32 -0.61 -7.63 9.04
CA ARG A 32 -0.54 -7.26 10.47
C ARG A 32 0.23 -5.97 10.70
N LEU A 33 1.38 -5.80 10.04
CA LEU A 33 2.21 -4.60 10.21
C LEU A 33 1.51 -3.35 9.70
N LEU A 34 0.86 -3.46 8.53
CA LEU A 34 0.01 -2.41 8.01
C LEU A 34 -1.05 -2.05 9.05
N LEU A 35 -1.83 -3.02 9.53
CA LEU A 35 -2.91 -2.78 10.51
C LEU A 35 -2.41 -2.13 11.80
N ALA A 36 -1.26 -2.56 12.32
CA ALA A 36 -0.66 -1.98 13.51
C ALA A 36 -0.22 -0.52 13.30
N ALA A 37 0.11 -0.14 12.06
CA ALA A 37 0.52 1.21 11.70
C ALA A 37 -0.64 2.07 11.14
N ASN A 38 -1.84 1.52 11.03
CA ASN A 38 -3.04 2.23 10.59
C ASN A 38 -3.40 3.32 11.62
N PRO A 39 -3.50 4.60 11.23
CA PRO A 39 -3.96 5.63 12.14
C PRO A 39 -5.42 5.38 12.56
N ALA A 40 -5.77 5.81 13.77
CA ALA A 40 -7.13 5.71 14.29
C ALA A 40 -8.14 6.46 13.40
N THR A 41 -9.38 5.99 13.41
CA THR A 41 -10.49 6.62 12.69
C THR A 41 -10.62 8.09 13.05
N GLY A 42 -10.75 8.95 12.02
CA GLY A 42 -10.91 10.40 12.18
C GLY A 42 -9.61 11.22 12.09
N ALA A 43 -8.45 10.60 11.85
CA ALA A 43 -7.15 11.29 11.77
C ALA A 43 -7.00 12.31 10.61
N GLY A 44 -7.97 12.42 9.70
CA GLY A 44 -7.94 13.34 8.55
C GLY A 44 -6.95 12.95 7.46
N VAL A 45 -5.76 12.45 7.82
CA VAL A 45 -4.67 12.02 6.93
C VAL A 45 -4.39 10.53 7.08
N GLY A 46 -4.00 9.89 5.98
CA GLY A 46 -3.65 8.47 5.96
C GLY A 46 -2.14 8.21 6.02
N ARG A 47 -1.76 6.97 6.30
CA ARG A 47 -0.39 6.49 6.18
C ARG A 47 -0.22 5.66 4.91
N ALA A 48 0.86 5.88 4.17
CA ALA A 48 1.15 5.19 2.93
C ALA A 48 2.44 4.36 2.98
N TRP A 49 2.50 3.37 2.10
CA TRP A 49 3.65 2.52 1.81
C TRP A 49 3.74 2.28 0.30
N LEU A 50 4.95 2.18 -0.22
CA LEU A 50 5.20 1.72 -1.59
C LEU A 50 5.68 0.27 -1.53
N LEU A 51 4.93 -0.67 -2.08
CA LEU A 51 5.28 -2.10 -2.04
C LEU A 51 5.84 -2.55 -3.40
N ARG A 52 6.94 -3.30 -3.39
CA ARG A 52 7.54 -3.94 -4.59
C ARG A 52 7.85 -5.40 -4.31
N ALA A 53 7.87 -6.23 -5.34
CA ALA A 53 8.24 -7.65 -5.23
C ALA A 53 9.63 -7.89 -5.82
N GLY A 54 10.66 -7.46 -5.09
CA GLY A 54 12.06 -7.41 -5.53
C GLY A 54 12.68 -6.03 -5.37
N VAL A 55 13.91 -5.88 -5.88
CA VAL A 55 14.75 -4.69 -5.66
C VAL A 55 15.11 -3.94 -6.94
N GLU A 56 14.71 -4.46 -8.10
CA GLU A 56 14.94 -3.84 -9.40
C GLU A 56 14.05 -2.60 -9.59
N ASP A 57 14.62 -1.56 -10.22
CA ASP A 57 14.00 -0.23 -10.29
C ASP A 57 12.76 -0.16 -11.20
N ASP A 58 12.66 -1.07 -12.17
CA ASP A 58 11.56 -1.15 -13.14
C ASP A 58 10.41 -2.06 -12.68
N LEU A 59 10.53 -2.67 -11.50
CA LEU A 59 9.47 -3.48 -10.94
C LEU A 59 8.23 -2.63 -10.62
N PRO A 60 7.03 -3.13 -10.95
CA PRO A 60 5.82 -2.43 -10.61
C PRO A 60 5.68 -2.23 -9.10
N THR A 61 5.04 -1.13 -8.73
CA THR A 61 4.82 -0.74 -7.34
C THR A 61 3.33 -0.75 -7.04
N LEU A 62 2.95 -1.34 -5.91
CA LEU A 62 1.63 -1.16 -5.32
C LEU A 62 1.74 -0.10 -4.22
N ALA A 63 1.23 1.10 -4.47
CA ALA A 63 1.09 2.09 -3.41
C ALA A 63 -0.16 1.74 -2.58
N VAL A 64 0.02 1.72 -1.26
CA VAL A 64 -1.00 1.31 -0.30
C VAL A 64 -1.15 2.39 0.74
N GLY A 65 -2.38 2.85 0.95
CA GLY A 65 -2.72 3.80 2.01
C GLY A 65 -3.67 3.17 3.03
N MET A 66 -3.58 3.57 4.30
CA MET A 66 -4.60 3.27 5.31
C MET A 66 -4.92 4.45 6.21
N ARG A 67 -6.22 4.62 6.51
CA ARG A 67 -6.82 5.69 7.31
C ARG A 67 -8.09 5.17 8.00
N GLY A 68 -7.94 4.55 9.16
CA GLY A 68 -9.06 3.95 9.89
C GLY A 68 -9.69 2.81 9.09
N GLU A 69 -10.98 2.92 8.77
CA GLU A 69 -11.73 1.89 8.02
C GLU A 69 -11.60 1.99 6.49
N VAL A 70 -10.94 3.04 6.00
CA VAL A 70 -10.67 3.27 4.58
C VAL A 70 -9.18 3.04 4.31
N GLY A 71 -8.87 2.37 3.21
CA GLY A 71 -7.52 2.31 2.66
C GLY A 71 -7.51 2.84 1.23
N ALA A 72 -6.33 2.93 0.64
CA ALA A 72 -6.14 3.36 -0.74
C ALA A 72 -5.21 2.42 -1.49
N LEU A 73 -5.43 2.30 -2.80
CA LEU A 73 -4.61 1.51 -3.70
C LEU A 73 -4.34 2.27 -5.00
N GLU A 74 -3.08 2.23 -5.43
CA GLU A 74 -2.65 2.64 -6.76
C GLU A 74 -1.61 1.63 -7.27
N TRP A 75 -1.81 1.14 -8.49
CA TRP A 75 -0.82 0.31 -9.18
C TRP A 75 -0.01 1.16 -10.14
N ILE A 76 1.32 1.10 -10.00
CA ILE A 76 2.26 1.89 -10.82
C ILE A 76 3.13 0.91 -11.60
N ASP A 77 2.95 0.88 -12.92
CA ASP A 77 3.78 0.12 -13.84
C ASP A 77 4.89 1.01 -14.42
N HIS A 78 6.11 0.81 -13.92
CA HIS A 78 7.29 1.58 -14.31
C HIS A 78 7.87 1.15 -15.67
N ALA A 79 7.44 0.02 -16.22
CA ALA A 79 7.85 -0.46 -17.54
C ALA A 79 7.06 0.19 -18.71
N GLY A 80 6.28 1.23 -18.43
CA GLY A 80 5.52 1.99 -19.43
C GLY A 80 4.02 1.66 -19.48
N GLY A 81 3.51 0.83 -18.55
CA GLY A 81 2.09 0.51 -18.46
C GLY A 81 1.22 1.62 -17.84
N GLY A 82 1.84 2.59 -17.17
CA GLY A 82 1.15 3.72 -16.54
C GLY A 82 0.62 3.41 -15.14
N ARG A 83 -0.32 4.24 -14.68
CA ARG A 83 -0.91 4.16 -13.34
C ARG A 83 -2.35 3.69 -13.41
N PHE A 84 -2.77 2.93 -12.43
CA PHE A 84 -4.10 2.36 -12.36
C PHE A 84 -4.68 2.47 -10.96
N VAL A 85 -5.99 2.70 -10.92
CA VAL A 85 -6.78 2.81 -9.69
C VAL A 85 -7.94 1.81 -9.74
N PRO A 86 -8.51 1.45 -8.58
CA PRO A 86 -9.74 0.67 -8.51
C PRO A 86 -10.89 1.26 -9.35
N VAL A 87 -11.67 0.40 -10.00
CA VAL A 87 -12.90 0.80 -10.70
C VAL A 87 -13.94 1.35 -9.72
N ASP A 88 -14.06 0.70 -8.56
CA ASP A 88 -15.05 0.92 -7.51
C ASP A 88 -14.55 1.83 -6.36
N GLY A 89 -13.52 2.63 -6.64
CA GLY A 89 -12.94 3.57 -5.69
C GLY A 89 -13.92 4.61 -5.16
N LEU A 90 -13.76 4.96 -3.88
CA LEU A 90 -14.70 5.76 -3.08
C LEU A 90 -14.41 7.27 -3.11
N ASN A 91 -13.14 7.67 -3.22
CA ASN A 91 -12.77 9.09 -3.17
C ASN A 91 -12.98 9.77 -4.53
N PRO A 92 -13.74 10.88 -4.60
CA PRO A 92 -13.92 11.63 -5.84
C PRO A 92 -12.72 12.54 -6.16
N ASP A 93 -11.96 12.91 -5.14
CA ASP A 93 -10.85 13.87 -5.19
C ASP A 93 -9.57 13.25 -4.63
N TRP A 94 -8.44 13.94 -4.78
CA TRP A 94 -7.18 13.55 -4.17
C TRP A 94 -7.30 13.42 -2.65
N ALA A 95 -6.79 12.31 -2.10
CA ALA A 95 -6.79 12.05 -0.67
C ALA A 95 -5.37 12.15 -0.10
N GLU A 96 -5.23 12.78 1.05
CA GLU A 96 -3.93 12.99 1.70
C GLU A 96 -3.45 11.73 2.41
N TYR A 97 -2.33 11.19 1.94
CA TYR A 97 -1.60 10.11 2.58
C TYR A 97 -0.13 10.47 2.67
N PHE A 98 0.54 10.03 3.73
CA PHE A 98 1.94 10.33 3.95
C PHE A 98 2.74 9.06 4.13
N LEU A 99 3.87 9.01 3.44
CA LEU A 99 4.91 8.01 3.67
C LEU A 99 5.60 8.27 5.01
N TRP A 100 6.46 7.34 5.41
CA TRP A 100 7.31 7.58 6.56
C TRP A 100 8.16 8.85 6.39
N GLY A 101 8.35 9.60 7.47
CA GLY A 101 9.04 10.89 7.44
C GLY A 101 8.19 12.07 6.98
N GLY A 102 6.88 11.87 6.74
CA GLY A 102 5.95 12.96 6.39
C GLY A 102 6.03 13.39 4.94
N ILE A 103 6.60 12.55 4.07
CA ILE A 103 6.62 12.79 2.62
C ILE A 103 5.20 12.59 2.10
N ASP A 104 4.67 13.62 1.44
CA ASP A 104 3.35 13.56 0.81
C ASP A 104 3.32 12.49 -0.28
N GLN A 105 2.29 11.66 -0.20
CA GLN A 105 1.92 10.61 -1.15
C GLN A 105 0.41 10.70 -1.37
N GLY A 106 -0.03 11.83 -1.92
CA GLY A 106 -1.42 12.00 -2.35
C GLY A 106 -1.90 10.79 -3.16
N MET A 107 -3.07 10.29 -2.80
CA MET A 107 -3.73 9.19 -3.51
C MET A 107 -4.75 9.77 -4.49
N PRO A 108 -4.73 9.36 -5.76
CA PRO A 108 -5.57 9.94 -6.79
C PRO A 108 -7.05 9.61 -6.60
N PRO A 109 -7.97 10.29 -7.32
CA PRO A 109 -9.37 9.90 -7.38
C PRO A 109 -9.55 8.41 -7.67
N ARG A 110 -10.52 7.79 -7.00
CA ARG A 110 -10.83 6.34 -7.01
C ARG A 110 -9.78 5.42 -6.36
N ALA A 111 -8.75 5.94 -5.70
CA ALA A 111 -7.82 5.10 -4.97
C ALA A 111 -8.42 4.44 -3.72
N GLU A 112 -9.36 5.10 -3.04
CA GLU A 112 -9.87 4.68 -1.73
C GLU A 112 -10.85 3.50 -1.82
N LEU A 113 -10.70 2.52 -0.94
CA LEU A 113 -11.56 1.34 -0.80
C LEU A 113 -11.77 1.01 0.68
N PRO A 114 -12.75 0.17 1.04
CA PRO A 114 -12.82 -0.38 2.39
C PRO A 114 -11.50 -1.09 2.75
N VAL A 115 -10.98 -0.86 3.96
CA VAL A 115 -9.65 -1.36 4.36
C VAL A 115 -9.48 -2.87 4.17
N GLN A 116 -10.54 -3.65 4.32
CA GLN A 116 -10.51 -5.10 4.09
C GLN A 116 -10.18 -5.47 2.64
N ARG A 117 -10.69 -4.71 1.67
CA ARG A 117 -10.39 -4.90 0.23
C ARG A 117 -8.94 -4.57 -0.07
N VAL A 118 -8.42 -3.53 0.57
CA VAL A 118 -6.99 -3.16 0.48
C VAL A 118 -6.11 -4.28 1.01
N LEU A 119 -6.44 -4.83 2.17
CA LEU A 119 -5.67 -5.93 2.78
C LEU A 119 -5.74 -7.22 1.94
N GLU A 120 -6.88 -7.52 1.34
CA GLU A 120 -7.05 -8.64 0.40
C GLU A 120 -6.09 -8.49 -0.81
N ALA A 121 -6.09 -7.31 -1.43
CA ALA A 121 -5.22 -7.01 -2.57
C ALA A 121 -3.73 -7.02 -2.19
N VAL A 122 -3.36 -6.47 -1.04
CA VAL A 122 -1.98 -6.56 -0.51
C VAL A 122 -1.59 -8.02 -0.31
N SER A 123 -2.48 -8.82 0.27
CA SER A 123 -2.22 -10.23 0.51
C SER A 123 -1.96 -10.99 -0.80
N GLU A 124 -2.73 -10.70 -1.84
CA GLU A 124 -2.51 -11.24 -3.18
C GLU A 124 -1.20 -10.75 -3.82
N PHE A 125 -0.89 -9.46 -3.68
CA PHE A 125 0.36 -8.89 -4.20
C PHE A 125 1.58 -9.56 -3.58
N VAL A 126 1.60 -9.76 -2.25
CA VAL A 126 2.70 -10.46 -1.56
C VAL A 126 2.90 -11.87 -2.12
N ARG A 127 1.82 -12.58 -2.45
CA ARG A 127 1.91 -13.95 -3.00
C ARG A 127 2.40 -13.99 -4.45
N THR A 128 2.04 -12.99 -5.25
CA THR A 128 2.14 -13.08 -6.72
C THR A 128 3.18 -12.13 -7.32
N GLY A 129 3.49 -11.03 -6.63
CA GLY A 129 4.27 -9.90 -7.15
C GLY A 129 3.61 -9.19 -8.33
N ARG A 130 2.33 -9.44 -8.61
CA ARG A 130 1.59 -8.95 -9.78
C ARG A 130 0.42 -8.08 -9.35
N ARG A 131 -0.12 -7.30 -10.29
CA ARG A 131 -1.30 -6.49 -10.06
C ARG A 131 -2.44 -7.36 -9.51
N PRO A 132 -2.97 -7.08 -8.31
CA PRO A 132 -3.99 -7.90 -7.68
C PRO A 132 -5.23 -8.08 -8.57
N THR A 133 -5.71 -9.30 -8.71
CA THR A 133 -6.92 -9.64 -9.48
C THR A 133 -8.19 -9.59 -8.63
N SER A 134 -8.05 -9.56 -7.30
CA SER A 134 -9.13 -9.27 -6.35
C SER A 134 -9.74 -7.88 -6.53
N VAL A 135 -9.08 -6.98 -7.26
CA VAL A 135 -9.55 -5.63 -7.59
C VAL A 135 -9.62 -5.48 -9.11
N ASP A 136 -10.70 -4.88 -9.61
CA ASP A 136 -10.78 -4.45 -11.01
C ASP A 136 -10.12 -3.08 -11.15
N TRP A 137 -9.27 -2.93 -12.16
CA TRP A 137 -8.43 -1.74 -12.35
C TRP A 137 -8.79 -0.98 -13.61
N VAL A 138 -8.73 0.34 -13.54
CA VAL A 138 -8.80 1.25 -14.68
C VAL A 138 -7.58 2.15 -14.70
N PRO A 139 -7.13 2.62 -15.88
CA PRO A 139 -6.10 3.65 -15.95
C PRO A 139 -6.50 4.87 -15.11
N GLU A 140 -5.54 5.41 -14.36
CA GLU A 140 -5.70 6.71 -13.74
C GLU A 140 -5.94 7.73 -14.85
N THR A 141 -7.06 8.45 -14.76
CA THR A 141 -7.38 9.51 -15.73
C THR A 141 -6.96 10.84 -15.11
N ALA A 142 -6.11 11.57 -15.85
CA ALA A 142 -5.61 12.88 -15.46
C ALA A 142 -6.70 13.96 -15.52
#